data_AF-A0A2E2TCC9-F1
#
_entry.id   AF-A0A2E2TCC9-F1
#
_cell.length_a   1.000
_cell.length_b   1.000
_cell.length_c   1.000
_cell.angle_alpha   90.00
_cell.angle_beta   90.00
_cell.angle_gamma   90.00
#
_symmetry.space_group_name_H-M   'P 1'
#
loop_
_entity.id
_entity.type
_entity.pdbx_description
1 polymer ?
#
loop_
_entity_poly.entity_id
_entity_poly.type
_entity_poly.pdbx_seq_one_letter_code
_entity_poly.pdbx_strand_id
1 'polypeptide(L)' 'MKKIPLLLLFGLIVLVSISCKKDYQCCYLTSEGERLGADDLGCTSGKYSKGEAEDLEAGMIEKANTEISGTAKCEEV' A
#
# COMPACT_ATOMS: atom_id res chain seq x y z
N MET A 1 46.67 -0.12 -12.28
CA MET A 1 45.64 -0.60 -13.24
C MET A 1 44.39 -0.97 -12.45
N LYS A 2 43.30 -0.23 -12.69
CA LYS A 2 42.03 -0.28 -11.97
C LYS A 2 41.25 -1.54 -12.40
N LYS A 3 40.96 -2.45 -11.48
CA LYS A 3 39.96 -3.50 -11.70
C LYS A 3 38.76 -3.17 -10.81
N ILE A 4 37.76 -2.55 -11.42
CA ILE A 4 36.40 -2.43 -10.89
C ILE A 4 35.66 -3.67 -11.39
N PRO A 5 35.23 -4.61 -10.53
CA PRO A 5 34.32 -5.65 -10.94
C PRO A 5 32.90 -5.25 -10.52
N LEU A 6 32.16 -4.69 -11.47
CA LEU A 6 30.92 -5.28 -11.98
C LEU A 6 29.81 -5.70 -10.98
N LEU A 7 29.73 -5.13 -9.77
CA LEU A 7 28.65 -5.43 -8.81
C LEU A 7 27.48 -4.43 -8.84
N LEU A 8 27.45 -3.51 -9.82
CA LEU A 8 26.44 -2.44 -9.88
C LEU A 8 25.29 -2.69 -10.88
N LEU A 9 25.19 -3.88 -11.47
CA LEU A 9 24.21 -4.16 -12.54
C LEU A 9 23.09 -5.14 -12.16
N PHE A 10 22.98 -5.54 -10.89
CA PHE A 10 21.90 -6.43 -10.42
C PHE A 10 20.77 -5.73 -9.66
N GLY A 11 20.87 -4.42 -9.42
CA GLY A 11 19.85 -3.66 -8.67
C GLY A 11 18.90 -2.82 -9.52
N LEU A 12 18.96 -2.92 -10.87
CA LEU A 12 18.24 -2.03 -11.77
C LEU A 12 17.30 -2.77 -12.72
N ILE A 13 16.62 -3.78 -12.19
CA ILE A 13 15.37 -4.28 -12.76
C ILE A 13 14.29 -4.05 -11.71
N VAL A 14 14.13 -2.79 -11.27
CA VAL A 14 12.79 -2.35 -10.89
C VAL A 14 12.06 -2.33 -12.22
N LEU A 15 11.41 -3.46 -12.51
CA LEU A 15 10.50 -3.57 -13.63
C LEU A 15 9.66 -2.29 -13.59
N VAL A 16 9.85 -1.45 -14.61
CA VAL A 16 8.80 -0.58 -15.10
C VAL A 16 7.74 -1.53 -15.69
N SER A 17 7.15 -2.34 -14.82
CA SER A 17 5.87 -2.97 -15.05
C SER A 17 5.00 -1.79 -15.37
N ILE A 18 4.47 -1.77 -16.58
CA ILE A 18 3.37 -0.91 -16.98
C ILE A 18 2.28 -1.21 -15.95
N SER A 19 2.30 -0.45 -14.87
CA SER A 19 1.41 -0.64 -13.73
C SER A 19 0.07 -0.21 -14.24
N CYS A 20 -0.74 -1.17 -14.70
CA CYS A 20 -2.17 -0.99 -14.78
C CYS A 20 -2.64 -0.61 -13.38
N LYS A 21 -2.70 0.70 -13.14
CA LYS A 21 -3.26 1.24 -11.92
C LYS A 21 -4.75 0.98 -11.98
N LYS A 22 -5.26 0.29 -10.97
CA LYS A 22 -6.68 0.04 -10.81
C LYS A 22 -7.20 0.92 -9.70
N ASP A 23 -8.49 1.15 -9.70
CA ASP A 23 -9.14 1.84 -8.60
C ASP A 23 -9.11 0.91 -7.38
N TYR A 24 -8.51 1.38 -6.28
CA TYR A 24 -8.55 0.72 -4.99
C TYR A 24 -9.19 1.66 -3.98
N GLN A 25 -9.88 1.08 -3.01
CA GLN A 25 -10.39 1.74 -1.82
C GLN A 25 -9.76 1.10 -0.58
N CYS A 26 -9.05 1.90 0.20
CA CYS A 26 -8.38 1.52 1.43
C CYS A 26 -9.12 2.11 2.62
N CYS A 27 -9.63 1.28 3.53
CA CYS A 27 -10.42 1.70 4.67
C CYS A 27 -9.81 1.25 5.99
N TYR A 28 -9.89 2.10 7.01
CA TYR A 28 -9.74 1.71 8.40
C TYR A 28 -10.90 0.80 8.82
N LEU A 29 -10.58 -0.24 9.57
CA LEU A 29 -11.51 -1.20 10.14
C LEU A 29 -11.35 -1.25 11.66
N THR A 30 -12.44 -1.40 12.40
CA THR A 30 -12.41 -1.70 13.83
C THR A 30 -11.72 -3.05 14.07
N SER A 31 -11.39 -3.33 15.33
CA SER A 31 -10.89 -4.66 15.73
C SER A 31 -11.87 -5.81 15.42
N GLU A 32 -13.15 -5.50 15.17
CA GLU A 32 -14.19 -6.46 14.79
C GLU A 32 -14.36 -6.59 13.26
N GLY A 33 -13.57 -5.84 12.48
CA GLY A 33 -13.60 -5.87 11.02
C GLY A 33 -14.66 -4.96 10.38
N GLU A 34 -15.31 -4.11 11.17
CA GLU A 34 -16.30 -3.14 10.67
C GLU A 34 -15.59 -1.88 10.17
N ARG A 35 -16.12 -1.20 9.14
CA ARG A 35 -15.53 0.05 8.66
C ARG A 35 -15.59 1.14 9.73
N LEU A 36 -14.44 1.79 9.97
CA LEU A 36 -14.35 2.94 10.85
C LEU A 36 -14.89 4.19 10.15
N GLY A 37 -15.92 4.81 10.75
CA GLY A 37 -16.55 6.04 10.26
C GLY A 37 -17.79 5.81 9.38
N ALA A 38 -18.75 6.72 9.48
CA ALA A 38 -19.85 6.84 8.52
C ALA A 38 -19.37 7.67 7.32
N ASP A 39 -19.81 7.30 6.10
CA ASP A 39 -19.61 8.08 4.87
C ASP A 39 -18.14 8.40 4.54
N ASP A 40 -17.34 7.37 4.24
CA ASP A 40 -15.98 7.46 3.65
C ASP A 40 -14.89 8.17 4.49
N LEU A 41 -15.18 8.70 5.67
CA LEU A 41 -14.19 9.40 6.52
C LEU A 41 -13.01 8.51 6.99
N GLY A 42 -13.20 7.19 7.03
CA GLY A 42 -12.14 6.23 7.31
C GLY A 42 -11.55 5.57 6.06
N CYS A 43 -11.95 6.01 4.86
CA CYS A 43 -11.54 5.40 3.60
C CYS A 43 -10.79 6.41 2.71
N THR A 44 -9.80 5.93 1.99
CA THR A 44 -9.13 6.66 0.90
C THR A 44 -9.25 5.84 -0.37
N SER A 45 -9.60 6.49 -1.48
CA SER A 45 -9.75 5.83 -2.79
C SER A 45 -8.83 6.47 -3.82
N GLY A 46 -8.27 5.66 -4.71
CA GLY A 46 -7.39 6.16 -5.76
C GLY A 46 -6.91 5.08 -6.71
N LYS A 47 -6.19 5.51 -7.75
CA LYS A 47 -5.58 4.62 -8.72
C LYS A 47 -4.19 4.19 -8.27
N TYR A 48 -4.07 2.92 -7.91
CA TYR A 48 -2.84 2.34 -7.42
C TYR A 48 -2.48 1.08 -8.21
N SER A 49 -1.19 0.81 -8.35
CA SER A 49 -0.73 -0.55 -8.61
C SER A 49 -1.00 -1.41 -7.38
N LYS A 50 -1.01 -2.73 -7.57
CA LYS A 50 -1.17 -3.67 -6.45
C LYS A 50 -0.14 -3.43 -5.33
N GLY A 51 1.13 -3.20 -5.69
CA GLY A 51 2.18 -2.91 -4.71
C GLY A 51 1.96 -1.57 -3.98
N GLU A 52 1.59 -0.51 -4.71
CA GLU A 52 1.24 0.78 -4.07
C GLU A 52 0.04 0.64 -3.10
N ALA A 53 -0.95 -0.21 -3.42
CA ALA A 53 -2.08 -0.48 -2.55
C ALA A 53 -1.67 -1.31 -1.32
N GLU A 54 -0.82 -2.33 -1.48
CA GLU A 54 -0.29 -3.14 -0.37
C GLU A 54 0.59 -2.30 0.58
N ASP A 55 1.45 -1.43 0.05
CA ASP A 55 2.27 -0.50 0.83
C ASP A 55 1.39 0.51 1.60
N LEU A 56 0.33 1.01 0.96
CA LEU A 56 -0.64 1.90 1.59
C LEU A 56 -1.43 1.19 2.70
N GLU A 57 -1.86 -0.04 2.46
CA GLU A 57 -2.54 -0.88 3.45
C GLU A 57 -1.67 -1.07 4.69
N ALA A 58 -0.40 -1.45 4.52
CA ALA A 58 0.53 -1.65 5.62
C ALA A 58 0.72 -0.37 6.47
N GLY A 59 0.89 0.78 5.81
CA GLY A 59 1.00 2.07 6.50
C GLY A 59 -0.28 2.46 7.24
N MET A 60 -1.45 2.15 6.68
CA MET A 60 -2.72 2.37 7.36
C MET A 60 -2.90 1.41 8.55
N ILE A 61 -2.52 0.13 8.42
CA ILE A 61 -2.56 -0.85 9.51
C ILE A 61 -1.70 -0.39 10.69
N GLU A 62 -0.50 0.12 10.44
CA GLU A 62 0.39 0.62 11.50
C GLU A 62 -0.25 1.78 12.27
N LYS A 63 -0.84 2.74 11.56
CA LYS A 63 -1.59 3.85 12.17
C LYS A 63 -2.84 3.38 12.91
N ALA A 64 -3.60 2.46 12.32
CA ALA A 64 -4.82 1.93 12.92
C ALA A 64 -4.53 1.25 14.27
N ASN A 65 -3.44 0.48 14.35
CA ASN A 65 -3.01 -0.19 15.57
C ASN A 65 -2.55 0.79 16.65
N THR A 66 -1.87 1.86 16.26
CA THR A 66 -1.29 2.83 17.21
C THR A 66 -2.28 3.90 17.67
N GLU A 67 -3.20 4.34 16.81
CA GLU A 67 -4.06 5.51 17.06
C GLU A 67 -5.55 5.15 17.27
N ILE A 68 -6.05 4.05 16.69
CA ILE A 68 -7.51 3.81 16.57
C ILE A 68 -7.94 2.47 17.19
N SER A 69 -7.01 1.58 17.54
CA SER A 69 -7.29 0.20 17.98
C SER A 69 -8.10 -0.57 16.93
N GLY A 70 -7.55 -0.62 15.73
CA GLY A 70 -8.15 -1.29 14.58
C GLY A 70 -7.11 -1.75 13.55
N THR A 71 -7.59 -2.12 12.37
CA THR A 71 -6.77 -2.49 11.22
C THR A 71 -7.13 -1.62 10.01
N ALA A 72 -6.58 -1.91 8.84
CA ALA A 72 -7.00 -1.33 7.59
C ALA A 72 -7.00 -2.39 6.48
N LYS A 73 -7.72 -2.13 5.40
CA LYS A 73 -7.80 -3.02 4.24
C LYS A 73 -7.98 -2.24 2.95
N CYS A 74 -7.22 -2.60 1.92
CA CYS A 74 -7.31 -2.08 0.56
C CYS A 74 -7.94 -3.12 -0.37
N GLU A 75 -9.01 -2.74 -1.06
CA GLU A 75 -9.72 -3.61 -2.01
C GLU A 75 -9.82 -2.92 -3.37
N GLU A 76 -9.70 -3.70 -4.44
CA GLU A 76 -9.96 -3.24 -5.80
C GLU A 76 -11.47 -2.95 -5.95
N VAL A 77 -11.82 -1.80 -6.51
CA VAL A 77 -13.21 -1.32 -6.69
C VAL A 77 -13.57 -1.10 -8.15
#